data_AF-A0A815BNH2-F1
#
_entry.id   AF-A0A815BNH2-F1
#
_cell.length_a   1.000
_cell.length_b   1.000
_cell.length_c   1.000
_cell.angle_alpha   90.00
_cell.angle_beta   90.00
_cell.angle_gamma   90.00
#
_symmetry.space_group_name_H-M   'P 1'
#
loop_
_entity.id
_entity.type
_entity.pdbx_description
1 polymer ?
#
loop_
_entity_poly.entity_id
_entity_poly.type
_entity_poly.pdbx_seq_one_letter_code
_entity_poly.pdbx_strand_id
1 'polypeptide(L)'
;MVDYYWSWDFLAECAAKLIKLEQNFTNEQLQYLREYYTMNHFPEQIQMQEIANQWHIDDFDFYMNVSDWFFCRRMAHQEFIQRRDVVAKTAA
;
A
#
# COMPACT_ATOMS: atom_id res chain seq x y z
N MET A 1 -20.12 -16.48 5.67
CA MET A 1 -19.46 -15.19 5.42
C MET A 1 -18.12 -15.30 6.11
N VAL A 2 -17.03 -15.50 5.37
CA VAL A 2 -15.70 -15.66 5.96
C VAL A 2 -15.20 -14.26 6.23
N ASP A 3 -15.24 -13.83 7.49
CA ASP A 3 -14.62 -12.59 7.91
C ASP A 3 -13.11 -12.75 7.71
N TYR A 4 -12.59 -12.20 6.60
CA TYR A 4 -11.16 -12.06 6.37
C TYR A 4 -10.60 -11.01 7.34
N TYR A 5 -10.51 -11.36 8.62
CA TYR A 5 -9.68 -10.63 9.57
C TYR A 5 -8.23 -10.98 9.27
N TRP A 6 -7.54 -10.08 8.59
CA TRP A 6 -6.08 -10.10 8.56
C TRP A 6 -5.58 -10.02 10.00
N SER A 7 -4.64 -10.88 10.38
CA SER A 7 -4.07 -10.84 11.74
C SER A 7 -3.36 -9.50 11.95
N TRP A 8 -3.31 -9.05 13.21
CA TRP A 8 -2.53 -7.86 13.58
C TRP A 8 -1.06 -8.00 13.18
N ASP A 9 -0.50 -9.21 13.26
CA ASP A 9 0.85 -9.52 12.81
C ASP A 9 1.02 -9.25 11.32
N PHE A 10 0.04 -9.64 10.49
CA PHE A 10 0.07 -9.40 9.05
C PHE A 10 0.01 -7.90 8.69
N LEU A 11 -0.84 -7.13 9.39
CA LEU A 11 -0.92 -5.68 9.19
C LEU A 11 0.40 -4.99 9.59
N ALA A 12 1.00 -5.41 10.69
CA ALA A 12 2.30 -4.91 11.14
C ALA A 12 3.44 -5.27 10.15
N GLU A 13 3.42 -6.49 9.60
CA GLU A 13 4.36 -6.90 8.54
C GLU A 13 4.21 -6.04 7.28
N CYS A 14 2.98 -5.73 6.86
CA CYS A 14 2.73 -4.83 5.74
C CYS A 14 3.25 -3.42 6.01
N ALA A 15 3.05 -2.88 7.22
CA ALA A 15 3.58 -1.57 7.60
C ALA A 15 5.12 -1.53 7.57
N ALA A 16 5.76 -2.59 8.09
CA ALA A 16 7.23 -2.72 8.05
C ALA A 16 7.76 -2.89 6.62
N LYS A 17 7.07 -3.66 5.77
CA LYS A 17 7.40 -3.83 4.35
C LYS A 17 7.26 -2.52 3.60
N LEU A 18 6.22 -1.74 3.88
CA LEU A 18 6.00 -0.42 3.27
C LEU A 18 7.18 0.53 3.51
N ILE A 19 7.70 0.60 4.74
CA ILE A 19 8.87 1.44 5.06
C ILE A 19 10.10 1.05 4.23
N LYS A 20 10.32 -0.26 4.05
CA LYS A 20 11.44 -0.76 3.22
C LYS A 20 11.23 -0.46 1.74
N LEU A 21 10.01 -0.66 1.23
CA LEU A 21 9.66 -0.36 -0.15
C LEU A 21 9.83 1.13 -0.46
N GLU A 22 9.46 2.02 0.46
CA GLU A 22 9.61 3.46 0.25
C GLU A 22 11.08 3.89 0.10
N GLN A 23 12.06 3.11 0.60
CA GLN A 23 13.48 3.38 0.38
C GLN A 23 13.96 3.03 -1.03
N ASN A 24 13.21 2.20 -1.76
CA ASN A 24 13.53 1.81 -3.14
C ASN A 24 13.02 2.83 -4.17
N PHE A 25 12.22 3.81 -3.73
CA PHE A 25 11.65 4.84 -4.59
C PHE A 25 12.31 6.19 -4.34
N THR A 26 12.42 7.02 -5.38
CA THR A 26 12.76 8.43 -5.21
C THR A 26 11.59 9.19 -4.57
N ASN A 27 11.87 10.38 -4.01
CA ASN A 27 10.81 11.23 -3.44
C ASN A 27 9.73 11.60 -4.46
N GLU A 28 10.11 11.79 -5.72
CA GLU A 28 9.17 12.11 -6.82
C GLU A 28 8.27 10.91 -7.13
N GLN A 29 8.83 9.70 -7.18
CA GLN A 29 8.09 8.47 -7.38
C GLN A 29 7.10 8.22 -6.23
N LEU A 30 7.55 8.41 -4.98
CA LEU A 30 6.67 8.30 -3.81
C LEU A 30 5.53 9.32 -3.83
N GLN A 31 5.84 10.57 -4.20
CA GLN A 31 4.83 11.61 -4.29
C GLN A 31 3.77 11.22 -5.34
N TYR A 32 4.20 10.77 -6.51
CA TYR A 32 3.30 10.29 -7.55
C TYR A 32 2.45 9.10 -7.07
N LEU A 33 3.05 8.08 -6.43
CA LEU A 33 2.30 6.93 -5.91
C LEU A 33 1.23 7.35 -4.90
N ARG A 34 1.56 8.32 -4.02
CA ARG A 34 0.63 8.87 -3.02
C ARG A 34 -0.52 9.63 -3.68
N GLU A 35 -0.23 10.47 -4.68
CA GLU A 35 -1.25 11.18 -5.44
C GLU A 35 -2.12 10.22 -6.27
N TYR A 36 -1.51 9.21 -6.88
CA TYR A 36 -2.25 8.19 -7.59
C TYR A 36 -3.19 7.44 -6.64
N TYR A 37 -2.70 7.08 -5.45
CA TYR A 37 -3.49 6.36 -4.44
C TYR A 37 -4.72 7.14 -3.97
N THR A 38 -4.65 8.47 -3.86
CA THR A 38 -5.82 9.28 -3.47
C THR A 38 -6.91 9.25 -4.54
N MET A 39 -6.53 9.11 -5.82
CA MET A 39 -7.46 8.99 -6.95
C MET A 39 -7.97 7.55 -7.11
N ASN A 40 -7.09 6.56 -6.97
CA ASN A 40 -7.41 5.15 -7.14
C ASN A 40 -6.64 4.26 -6.15
N HIS A 41 -7.37 3.73 -5.17
CA HIS A 41 -6.81 2.85 -4.12
C HIS A 41 -6.56 1.41 -4.63
N PHE A 42 -7.20 1.03 -5.73
CA PHE A 42 -7.20 -0.32 -6.31
C PHE A 42 -6.87 -0.26 -7.80
N PRO A 43 -5.64 0.18 -8.16
CA PRO A 43 -5.22 0.10 -9.54
C PRO A 43 -5.23 -1.34 -10.06
N GLU A 44 -5.66 -1.49 -11.30
CA GLU A 44 -5.55 -2.75 -12.03
C GLU A 44 -4.10 -3.05 -12.40
N GLN A 45 -3.82 -4.30 -12.76
CA GLN A 45 -2.49 -4.75 -13.15
C GLN A 45 -1.88 -3.88 -14.26
N ILE A 46 -2.67 -3.54 -15.29
CA ILE A 46 -2.21 -2.72 -16.41
C ILE A 46 -1.79 -1.33 -15.93
N GLN A 47 -2.56 -0.72 -15.02
CA GLN A 47 -2.26 0.60 -14.48
C GLN A 47 -0.97 0.59 -13.64
N MET A 48 -0.77 -0.45 -12.81
CA MET A 48 0.48 -0.60 -12.05
C MET A 48 1.69 -0.83 -12.96
N GLN A 49 1.50 -1.56 -14.07
CA GLN A 49 2.53 -1.77 -15.07
C GLN A 49 2.88 -0.49 -15.82
N GLU A 50 1.89 0.33 -16.18
CA GLU A 50 2.11 1.65 -16.78
C GLU A 50 2.94 2.57 -15.88
N ILE A 51 2.62 2.60 -14.58
CA ILE A 51 3.38 3.38 -13.58
C ILE A 51 4.83 2.89 -13.50
N ALA A 52 5.04 1.57 -13.43
CA ALA A 52 6.38 0.98 -13.39
C ALA A 52 7.17 1.32 -14.66
N ASN A 53 6.56 1.14 -15.83
CA ASN A 53 7.17 1.41 -17.13
C ASN A 53 7.51 2.90 -17.35
N GLN A 54 6.77 3.82 -16.70
CA GLN A 54 7.05 5.25 -16.76
C GLN A 54 8.43 5.60 -16.16
N TRP A 55 8.91 4.82 -15.19
CA TRP A 55 10.17 5.10 -14.47
C TRP A 55 11.28 4.14 -14.82
N HIS A 56 10.96 2.85 -14.99
CA HIS A 56 11.89 1.79 -15.30
C HIS A 56 11.29 0.91 -16.38
N ILE A 57 11.60 1.23 -17.63
CA ILE A 57 11.12 0.50 -18.81
C ILE A 57 11.49 -0.99 -18.65
N ASP A 58 10.47 -1.84 -18.55
CA ASP A 58 10.56 -3.32 -18.51
C ASP A 58 11.26 -3.95 -17.30
N ASP A 59 11.30 -3.28 -16.15
CA ASP A 59 11.81 -3.86 -14.90
C ASP A 59 10.68 -4.58 -14.11
N PHE A 60 10.71 -5.92 -14.12
CA PHE A 60 9.74 -6.74 -13.40
C PHE A 60 9.83 -6.57 -11.87
N ASP A 61 11.04 -6.45 -11.32
CA ASP A 61 11.22 -6.25 -9.87
C ASP A 61 10.66 -4.89 -9.46
N PHE A 62 10.79 -3.89 -10.33
CA PHE A 62 10.21 -2.58 -10.11
C PHE A 62 8.66 -2.61 -10.15
N TYR A 63 8.07 -3.32 -11.11
CA TYR A 63 6.62 -3.57 -11.11
C TYR A 63 6.15 -4.25 -9.82
N MET A 64 6.89 -5.26 -9.33
CA MET A 64 6.57 -5.94 -8.09
C MET A 64 6.62 -4.99 -6.89
N ASN A 65 7.59 -4.08 -6.83
CA ASN A 65 7.66 -3.05 -5.78
C ASN A 65 6.44 -2.11 -5.81
N VAL A 66 5.98 -1.68 -7.00
CA VAL A 66 4.78 -0.84 -7.15
C VAL A 66 3.53 -1.59 -6.68
N SER A 67 3.36 -2.83 -7.13
CA SER A 67 2.24 -3.69 -6.72
C SER A 67 2.20 -3.90 -5.20
N ASP A 68 3.35 -4.24 -4.62
CA ASP A 68 3.52 -4.44 -3.18
C ASP A 68 3.27 -3.15 -2.39
N TRP A 69 3.68 -1.99 -2.92
CA TRP A 69 3.42 -0.71 -2.29
C TRP A 69 1.92 -0.44 -2.19
N PHE A 70 1.16 -0.62 -3.28
CA PHE A 70 -0.30 -0.45 -3.28
C PHE A 70 -0.99 -1.43 -2.32
N PHE A 71 -0.53 -2.68 -2.29
CA PHE A 71 -1.05 -3.68 -1.35
C PHE A 71 -0.81 -3.28 0.11
N CYS A 72 0.44 -3.01 0.47
CA CYS A 72 0.81 -2.67 1.84
C CYS A 72 0.17 -1.36 2.30
N ARG A 73 0.04 -0.38 1.40
CA ARG A 73 -0.64 0.89 1.69
C ARG A 73 -2.11 0.70 2.05
N ARG A 74 -2.83 -0.18 1.35
CA ARG A 74 -4.22 -0.53 1.69
C ARG A 74 -4.32 -1.20 3.06
N MET A 75 -3.42 -2.13 3.36
CA MET A 75 -3.41 -2.81 4.66
C MET A 75 -3.14 -1.83 5.80
N ALA A 76 -2.15 -0.94 5.65
CA ALA A 76 -1.86 0.10 6.64
C ALA A 76 -3.03 1.09 6.85
N HIS A 77 -3.74 1.44 5.77
CA HIS A 77 -4.94 2.27 5.88
C HIS A 77 -6.08 1.58 6.65
N GLN A 78 -6.29 0.28 6.39
CA GLN A 78 -7.27 -0.51 7.14
C GLN A 78 -6.91 -0.64 8.62
N GLU A 79 -5.64 -0.86 8.94
CA GLU A 79 -5.15 -0.92 10.33
C GLU A 79 -5.46 0.39 11.07
N PHE A 80 -5.21 1.54 10.43
CA PHE A 80 -5.51 2.84 11.02
C PHE A 80 -7.01 3.01 11.32
N ILE A 81 -7.88 2.63 10.39
CA ILE A 81 -9.34 2.70 10.57
C ILE A 81 -9.76 1.80 11.75
N GLN A 82 -9.30 0.55 11.79
CA GLN A 82 -9.67 -0.40 12.84
C GLN A 82 -9.20 0.06 14.22
N ARG A 83 -7.97 0.55 14.36
CA ARG A 83 -7.45 1.07 15.64
C ARG A 83 -8.26 2.29 16.12
N ARG A 84 -8.61 3.20 15.21
CA ARG A 84 -9.43 4.37 15.54
C ARG A 84 -10.81 3.96 16.06
N ASP A 85 -11.45 3.00 15.42
CA ASP A 85 -12.78 2.53 15.81
C ASP A 85 -12.77 1.78 17.14
N VAL A 86 -11.68 1.06 17.47
CA VAL A 86 -11.50 0.43 18.80
C VAL A 86 -11.36 1.49 19.89
N VAL A 87 -10.53 2.52 19.69
CA VAL A 87 -10.36 3.62 20.66
C VAL A 87 -11.67 4.38 20.89
N ALA A 88 -12.43 4.64 19.82
CA ALA A 88 -13.73 5.30 19.92
C ALA A 88 -14.75 4.48 20.74
N LYS A 89 -14.68 3.14 20.68
CA LYS A 89 -15.58 2.24 21.41
C LYS A 89 -15.17 2.02 22.87
N THR A 90 -13.90 2.18 23.23
CA THR A 90 -13.43 2.04 24.62
C THR A 90 -13.48 3.33 25.42
N ALA A 91 -13.67 4.47 24.77
CA ALA A 91 -13.81 5.79 25.41
C ALA A 91 -15.27 6.20 25.72
N ALA A 92 -16.25 5.35 25.38
CA ALA A 92 -17.68 5.53 25.65
C ALA A 92 -18.15 4.56 26.73
#